data_AF-U2N7K0-F1
#
_entry.id   AF-U2N7K0-F1
#
_cell.length_a   1.000
_cell.length_b   1.000
_cell.length_c   1.000
_cell.angle_alpha   90.00
_cell.angle_beta   90.00
_cell.angle_gamma   90.00
#
_symmetry.space_group_name_H-M   'P 1'
#
loop_
_entity.id
_entity.type
_entity.pdbx_description
1 polymer ?
#
loop_
_entity_poly.entity_id
_entity_poly.type
_entity_poly.pdbx_seq_one_letter_code
_entity_poly.pdbx_strand_id
1 'polypeptide(L)'
;MERRSHKNLGRFILAFSIIASIFMVFISFRNGDFKENLSNGSLFSTLIFSLICIVLILSGVSMKTKHPEYYRYQVIGAITLLLTVLIIDVIPRVIYLI
;
A
#
# COMPACT_ATOMS: atom_id res chain seq x y z
N MET A 1 20.53 19.52 -9.75
CA MET A 1 20.43 18.82 -8.44
C MET A 1 19.04 18.23 -8.18
N GLU A 2 17.94 18.93 -8.50
CA GLU A 2 16.57 18.47 -8.23
C GLU A 2 16.17 17.12 -8.85
N ARG A 3 16.48 16.85 -10.12
CA ARG A 3 16.10 15.57 -10.76
C ARG A 3 16.66 14.33 -10.05
N ARG A 4 17.90 14.42 -9.53
CA ARG A 4 18.56 13.31 -8.81
C ARG A 4 17.92 13.07 -7.44
N SER A 5 17.52 14.16 -6.76
CA SER A 5 16.81 14.09 -5.48
C SER A 5 15.43 13.43 -5.62
N HIS A 6 14.64 13.82 -6.62
CA HIS A 6 13.32 13.24 -6.88
C HIS A 6 13.37 11.74 -7.21
N LYS A 7 14.43 11.31 -7.90
CA LYS A 7 14.67 9.89 -8.19
C LYS A 7 14.97 9.07 -6.93
N ASN A 8 15.81 9.61 -6.03
CA ASN A 8 16.15 8.95 -4.78
C ASN A 8 14.93 8.89 -3.84
N LEU A 9 14.16 9.98 -3.76
CA LEU A 9 12.91 10.02 -3.01
C LEU A 9 11.89 8.99 -3.53
N GLY A 10 11.69 8.91 -4.85
CA GLY A 10 10.81 7.92 -5.46
C GLY A 10 11.24 6.49 -5.14
N ARG A 11 12.54 6.17 -5.30
CA ARG A 11 13.09 4.85 -4.94
C ARG A 11 12.88 4.52 -3.46
N PHE A 12 13.07 5.49 -2.57
CA PHE A 12 12.82 5.33 -1.15
C PHE A 12 11.36 5.01 -0.86
N ILE A 13 10.41 5.75 -1.46
CA ILE A 13 8.97 5.48 -1.32
C ILE A 13 8.64 4.06 -1.77
N LEU A 14 9.15 3.64 -2.93
CA LEU A 14 8.90 2.29 -3.43
C LEU A 14 9.48 1.22 -2.49
N ALA A 15 10.72 1.39 -2.02
CA ALA A 15 11.33 0.45 -1.07
C ALA A 15 10.54 0.40 0.25
N PHE A 16 10.10 1.55 0.77
CA PHE A 16 9.26 1.62 1.96
C PHE A 16 7.93 0.92 1.74
N SER A 17 7.26 1.12 0.59
CA SER A 17 6.03 0.42 0.24
C SER A 17 6.22 -1.09 0.24
N ILE A 18 7.31 -1.60 -0.33
CA ILE A 18 7.61 -3.05 -0.35
C ILE A 18 7.82 -3.58 1.07
N ILE A 19 8.62 -2.91 1.89
CA ILE A 19 8.89 -3.31 3.27
C ILE A 19 7.59 -3.30 4.08
N ALA A 20 6.78 -2.26 3.96
CA ALA A 20 5.49 -2.16 4.63
C ALA A 20 4.52 -3.26 4.19
N SER A 21 4.47 -3.59 2.90
CA SER A 21 3.69 -4.73 2.39
C SER A 21 4.12 -6.05 3.01
N ILE A 22 5.43 -6.33 3.05
CA ILE A 22 5.97 -7.55 3.68
C ILE A 22 5.61 -7.59 5.17
N PHE A 23 5.72 -6.46 5.86
CA PHE A 23 5.41 -6.36 7.28
C PHE A 23 3.92 -6.58 7.56
N MET A 24 3.02 -6.04 6.72
CA MET A 24 1.58 -6.31 6.80
C MET A 24 1.29 -7.80 6.64
N VAL A 25 1.84 -8.44 5.61
CA VAL A 25 1.70 -9.89 5.39
C VAL A 25 2.17 -10.64 6.65
N PHE A 26 3.37 -10.34 7.13
CA PHE A 26 3.93 -11.01 8.30
C PHE A 26 3.04 -10.88 9.54
N ILE A 27 2.54 -9.68 9.85
CA ILE A 27 1.63 -9.45 10.99
C ILE A 27 0.36 -10.28 10.85
N SER A 28 -0.23 -10.34 9.65
CA SER A 28 -1.47 -11.07 9.42
C SER A 28 -1.34 -12.58 9.72
N PHE A 29 -0.13 -13.14 9.65
CA PHE A 29 0.15 -14.55 9.94
C PHE A 29 0.86 -14.81 11.30
N ARG A 30 1.22 -13.79 12.07
CA ARG A 30 2.14 -13.94 13.23
C ARG A 30 1.50 -14.50 14.51
N ASN A 31 0.20 -14.32 14.73
CA ASN A 31 -0.43 -14.54 16.04
C ASN A 31 -1.47 -15.67 16.11
N GLY A 32 -1.37 -16.69 15.24
CA GLY A 32 -2.32 -17.82 15.23
C GLY A 32 -3.04 -17.92 13.89
N ASP A 33 -4.31 -18.35 13.91
CA ASP A 33 -5.09 -18.54 12.68
C ASP A 33 -5.36 -17.20 11.99
N PHE A 34 -5.08 -17.15 10.69
CA PHE A 34 -5.26 -15.96 9.85
C PHE A 34 -6.67 -15.35 9.98
N LYS A 35 -7.69 -16.19 10.12
CA LYS A 35 -9.09 -15.78 10.30
C LYS A 35 -9.33 -15.02 11.61
N GLU A 36 -8.65 -15.40 12.69
CA GLU A 36 -8.78 -14.73 13.99
C GLU A 36 -8.11 -13.35 13.98
N ASN A 37 -6.95 -13.24 13.32
CA ASN A 37 -6.30 -11.94 13.09
C ASN A 37 -7.17 -11.02 12.21
N LEU A 38 -7.84 -11.59 11.20
CA LEU A 38 -8.82 -10.86 10.39
C LEU A 38 -9.98 -10.36 11.27
N SER A 39 -10.60 -11.20 12.10
CA SER A 39 -11.75 -10.78 12.93
C SER A 39 -11.40 -9.72 13.96
N ASN A 40 -10.17 -9.75 14.49
CA ASN A 40 -9.70 -8.78 15.48
C ASN A 40 -9.29 -7.43 14.87
N GLY A 41 -9.03 -7.38 13.56
CA GLY A 41 -8.69 -6.15 12.86
C GLY A 41 -9.90 -5.28 12.52
N SER A 42 -9.68 -3.97 12.35
CA SER A 42 -10.73 -3.00 12.00
C SER A 42 -10.87 -2.82 10.49
N LEU A 43 -12.00 -3.25 9.92
CA LEU A 43 -12.32 -3.04 8.50
C LEU A 43 -12.38 -1.54 8.14
N PHE A 44 -12.83 -0.69 9.06
CA PHE A 44 -12.87 0.77 8.84
C PHE A 44 -11.47 1.36 8.65
N SER A 45 -10.49 0.92 9.45
CA SER A 45 -9.09 1.34 9.30
C SER A 45 -8.52 0.91 7.95
N THR A 46 -8.83 -0.31 7.50
CA THR A 46 -8.45 -0.82 6.18
C THR A 46 -9.04 0.01 5.03
N LEU A 47 -10.31 0.39 5.14
CA LEU A 47 -10.97 1.23 4.13
C LEU A 47 -10.32 2.62 4.04
N ILE A 48 -10.03 3.26 5.17
CA ILE A 48 -9.32 4.55 5.20
C ILE A 48 -7.96 4.42 4.53
N PHE A 49 -7.19 3.38 4.86
CA PHE A 49 -5.87 3.16 4.27
C PHE A 49 -5.97 2.94 2.74
N SER A 50 -6.99 2.21 2.29
CA SER A 50 -7.26 2.00 0.87
C SER A 50 -7.57 3.31 0.14
N LEU A 51 -8.38 4.19 0.75
CA LEU A 51 -8.66 5.53 0.23
C LEU A 51 -7.39 6.39 0.14
N ILE A 52 -6.53 6.34 1.16
CA ILE A 52 -5.23 7.05 1.15
C ILE A 52 -4.36 6.55 -0.02
N CYS A 53 -4.31 5.24 -0.26
CA CYS A 53 -3.57 4.68 -1.39
C CYS A 53 -4.13 5.16 -2.74
N ILE A 54 -5.46 5.23 -2.89
CA ILE A 54 -6.10 5.78 -4.09
C ILE A 54 -5.73 7.26 -4.29
N VAL A 55 -5.78 8.06 -3.23
CA VAL A 55 -5.37 9.48 -3.29
C VAL A 55 -3.89 9.60 -3.67
N LEU A 56 -3.02 8.75 -3.14
CA LEU A 56 -1.59 8.72 -3.50
C LEU A 56 -1.36 8.35 -4.97
N ILE A 57 -2.17 7.44 -5.53
CA ILE A 57 -2.14 7.09 -6.95
C ILE A 57 -2.56 8.30 -7.79
N LEU A 58 -3.70 8.93 -7.47
CA LEU A 58 -4.21 10.09 -8.20
C LEU A 58 -3.24 11.28 -8.15
N SER A 59 -2.66 11.53 -6.98
CA SER A 59 -1.61 12.54 -6.78
C SER A 59 -0.35 12.22 -7.59
N GLY A 60 0.08 10.95 -7.61
CA GLY A 60 1.20 10.53 -8.45
C GLY A 60 0.91 10.77 -9.93
N VAL A 61 -0.26 10.35 -10.42
CA VAL A 61 -0.67 10.52 -11.82
C VAL A 61 -0.71 12.00 -12.23
N SER A 62 -1.19 12.90 -11.37
CA SER A 62 -1.20 14.34 -11.68
C SER A 62 0.22 14.94 -11.81
N MET A 63 1.22 14.34 -11.16
CA MET A 63 2.63 14.72 -11.27
C MET A 63 3.35 14.13 -12.49
N LYS A 64 2.69 13.31 -13.32
CA LYS A 64 3.30 12.62 -14.47
C LYS A 64 4.04 13.56 -15.42
N THR A 65 3.50 14.76 -15.66
CA THR A 65 4.07 15.76 -16.57
C THR A 65 5.21 16.55 -15.92
N LYS A 66 5.13 16.81 -14.61
CA LYS A 66 6.09 17.66 -13.87
C LYS A 66 7.31 16.88 -13.36
N HIS A 67 7.10 15.65 -12.89
CA HIS A 67 8.14 14.80 -12.31
C HIS A 67 8.03 13.35 -12.83
N PRO A 68 8.47 13.08 -14.07
CA PRO A 68 8.25 11.80 -14.77
C PRO A 68 8.93 10.59 -14.11
N GLU A 69 10.03 10.78 -13.39
CA GLU A 69 10.65 9.66 -12.67
C GLU A 69 9.94 9.39 -11.33
N TYR A 70 9.60 10.43 -10.59
CA TYR A 70 8.98 10.34 -9.27
C TYR A 70 7.58 9.72 -9.31
N TYR A 71 6.75 10.11 -10.30
CA TYR A 71 5.38 9.58 -10.38
C TYR A 71 5.36 8.06 -10.51
N ARG A 72 6.30 7.47 -11.27
CA ARG A 72 6.33 6.02 -11.50
C ARG A 72 6.51 5.29 -10.19
N TYR A 73 7.47 5.72 -9.38
CA TYR A 73 7.73 5.07 -8.10
C TYR A 73 6.58 5.28 -7.10
N GLN A 74 6.01 6.48 -7.01
CA GLN A 74 4.88 6.75 -6.12
C GLN A 74 3.65 5.92 -6.51
N VAL A 75 3.28 5.90 -7.80
CA VAL A 75 2.11 5.15 -8.28
C VAL A 75 2.32 3.65 -8.09
N ILE A 76 3.48 3.11 -8.48
CA ILE A 76 3.77 1.67 -8.32
C ILE A 76 3.79 1.29 -6.83
N GLY A 77 4.40 2.09 -5.96
CA GLY A 77 4.44 1.84 -4.53
C GLY A 77 3.05 1.85 -3.89
N ALA A 78 2.22 2.85 -4.24
CA ALA A 78 0.85 2.95 -3.74
C ALA A 78 -0.04 1.80 -4.25
N ILE A 79 0.10 1.39 -5.52
CA ILE A 79 -0.59 0.20 -6.05
C ILE A 79 -0.16 -1.05 -5.31
N THR A 80 1.14 -1.21 -5.03
CA THR A 80 1.67 -2.38 -4.30
C THR A 80 1.06 -2.47 -2.90
N LEU A 81 0.99 -1.36 -2.17
CA LEU A 81 0.35 -1.29 -0.86
C LEU A 81 -1.15 -1.62 -0.94
N LEU A 82 -1.85 -1.02 -1.90
CA LEU A 82 -3.29 -1.24 -2.08
C LEU A 82 -3.60 -2.72 -2.41
N LEU A 83 -2.84 -3.32 -3.32
CA LEU A 83 -2.99 -4.74 -3.66
C LEU A 83 -2.70 -5.65 -2.48
N THR A 84 -1.67 -5.33 -1.69
CA THR A 84 -1.33 -6.12 -0.50
C THR A 84 -2.51 -6.11 0.48
N VAL A 85 -3.08 -4.93 0.73
CA VAL A 85 -4.24 -4.79 1.62
C VAL A 85 -5.48 -5.50 1.07
N LEU A 86 -5.72 -5.42 -0.24
CA LEU A 86 -6.82 -6.12 -0.87
C LEU A 86 -6.71 -7.63 -0.71
N ILE A 87 -5.53 -8.20 -0.98
CA ILE A 87 -5.31 -9.65 -0.98
C ILE A 87 -5.27 -10.22 0.44
N ILE A 88 -4.67 -9.50 1.38
CA ILE A 88 -4.40 -10.01 2.73
C ILE A 88 -5.51 -9.64 3.72
N ASP A 89 -6.27 -8.58 3.48
CA ASP A 89 -7.30 -8.12 4.41
C ASP A 89 -8.69 -8.09 3.77
N VAL A 90 -8.91 -7.28 2.72
CA VAL A 90 -10.27 -7.04 2.20
C VAL A 90 -10.92 -8.30 1.62
N ILE A 91 -10.24 -8.98 0.68
CA ILE A 91 -10.78 -10.19 0.04
C ILE A 91 -11.04 -11.29 1.08
N PRO A 92 -10.07 -11.61 1.98
CA PRO A 92 -10.32 -12.60 3.04
C PRO A 92 -11.45 -12.23 3.99
N ARG A 93 -11.61 -10.96 4.38
CA ARG A 93 -12.76 -10.53 5.21
C ARG A 93 -14.09 -10.80 4.53
N VAL A 94 -14.18 -10.51 3.23
CA VAL A 94 -15.39 -10.77 2.44
C VAL A 94 -15.69 -12.27 2.31
N ILE A 95 -14.66 -13.12 2.22
CA ILE A 95 -14.83 -14.58 2.06
C ILE A 95 -15.12 -15.27 3.40
N TYR A 96 -14.46 -14.87 4.49
CA TYR A 96 -14.45 -15.61 5.74
C TYR A 96 -15.38 -15.05 6.84
N LEU A 97 -15.75 -13.77 6.76
CA LEU A 97 -16.45 -13.04 7.83
C LEU A 97 -17.76 -12.37 7.41
N ILE A 98 -18.03 -12.23 6.11
CA ILE A 98 -19.33 -11.82 5.55
C ILE A 98 -20.03 -13.08 5.05
#